data_AF-A0A0D6SIU8-F1
#
_entry.id   AF-A0A0D6SIU8-F1
#
_cell.length_a   1.000
_cell.length_b   1.000
_cell.length_c   1.000
_cell.angle_alpha   90.00
_cell.angle_beta   90.00
_cell.angle_gamma   90.00
#
_symmetry.space_group_name_H-M   'P 1'
#
loop_
_entity.id
_entity.type
_entity.pdbx_description
1 polymer ?
#
loop_
_entity_poly.entity_id
_entity_poly.type
_entity_poly.pdbx_seq_one_letter_code
_entity_poly.pdbx_strand_id
1 'polypeptide(L)'
;MSATLNERLEQVEDAASFLAFVRALREDRLRALAAPETGAWAHDTIEDFLDGALAWADDSDFGARQGLAGANPWRCAATFLLCGSLYE
;
A
#
# COMPACT_ATOMS: atom_id res chain seq x y z
N MET A 1 -10.85 2.37 1.39
CA MET A 1 -9.92 1.38 2.00
C MET A 1 -10.64 0.57 3.06
N SER A 2 -10.57 -0.76 3.02
CA SER A 2 -11.11 -1.59 4.11
C SER A 2 -10.25 -1.46 5.38
N ALA A 3 -10.87 -1.41 6.56
CA ALA A 3 -10.15 -1.36 7.85
C ALA A 3 -9.13 -2.50 7.99
N THR A 4 -9.42 -3.63 7.35
CA THR A 4 -8.60 -4.83 7.29
C THR A 4 -7.24 -4.63 6.62
N LEU A 5 -7.07 -3.64 5.72
CA LEU A 5 -5.79 -3.46 5.02
C LEU A 5 -4.74 -2.78 5.89
N ASN A 6 -5.15 -1.74 6.63
CA ASN A 6 -4.28 -1.04 7.56
C ASN A 6 -3.87 -1.95 8.72
N GLU A 7 -4.80 -2.74 9.25
CA GLU A 7 -4.50 -3.76 10.28
C GLU A 7 -3.46 -4.78 9.79
N ARG A 8 -3.56 -5.22 8.53
CA ARG A 8 -2.58 -6.16 7.95
C ARG A 8 -1.24 -5.51 7.71
N LEU A 9 -1.19 -4.22 7.37
CA LEU A 9 0.07 -3.48 7.21
C LEU A 9 0.85 -3.43 8.53
N GLU A 10 0.16 -3.16 9.63
CA GLU A 10 0.76 -3.13 10.98
C GLU A 10 1.34 -4.50 11.37
N GLN A 11 0.81 -5.60 10.84
CA GLN A 11 1.26 -6.97 11.11
C GLN A 11 2.41 -7.46 10.20
N VAL A 12 2.92 -6.63 9.28
CA VAL A 12 4.02 -7.05 8.39
C VAL A 12 5.35 -7.06 9.13
N GLU A 13 5.81 -8.25 9.49
CA GLU A 13 7.04 -8.48 10.26
C GLU A 13 8.10 -9.28 9.49
N ASP A 14 7.67 -10.02 8.47
CA ASP A 14 8.47 -10.96 7.71
C ASP A 14 7.92 -11.16 6.29
N ALA A 15 8.55 -12.04 5.51
CA ALA A 15 8.12 -12.35 4.14
C ALA A 15 6.72 -12.99 4.09
N ALA A 16 6.34 -13.79 5.09
CA ALA A 16 5.06 -14.50 5.09
C ALA A 16 3.89 -13.54 5.31
N SER A 17 4.02 -12.66 6.30
CA SER A 17 3.07 -11.58 6.60
C SER A 17 3.02 -10.54 5.47
N PHE A 18 4.14 -10.23 4.81
CA PHE A 18 4.17 -9.41 3.61
C PHE A 18 3.33 -10.01 2.46
N LEU A 19 3.51 -11.31 2.16
CA LEU A 19 2.72 -11.97 1.12
C LEU A 19 1.23 -12.04 1.47
N ALA A 20 0.90 -12.16 2.77
CA ALA A 20 -0.49 -12.07 3.22
C ALA A 20 -1.08 -10.66 2.99
N PHE A 21 -0.29 -9.61 3.24
CA PHE A 21 -0.67 -8.24 2.93
C PHE A 21 -0.89 -8.03 1.43
N VAL A 22 0.03 -8.48 0.57
CA VAL A 22 -0.09 -8.32 -0.90
C VAL A 22 -1.34 -9.02 -1.43
N ARG A 23 -1.70 -10.21 -0.91
CA ARG A 23 -2.95 -10.89 -1.26
C ARG A 23 -4.16 -10.06 -0.87
N ALA A 24 -4.16 -9.48 0.33
CA ALA A 24 -5.24 -8.62 0.79
C ALA A 24 -5.37 -7.34 -0.06
N LEU A 25 -4.25 -6.70 -0.42
CA LEU A 25 -4.22 -5.54 -1.32
C LEU A 25 -4.84 -5.86 -2.69
N ARG A 26 -4.48 -7.00 -3.27
CA ARG A 26 -5.07 -7.47 -4.53
C ARG A 26 -6.57 -7.70 -4.41
N GLU A 27 -7.03 -8.34 -3.33
CA GLU A 27 -8.46 -8.57 -3.11
C GLU A 27 -9.23 -7.26 -2.92
N ASP A 28 -8.65 -6.29 -2.22
CA ASP A 28 -9.24 -4.95 -2.04
C ASP A 28 -9.39 -4.23 -3.40
N ARG A 29 -8.37 -4.28 -4.27
CA ARG A 29 -8.49 -3.78 -5.64
C ARG A 29 -9.60 -4.46 -6.44
N LEU A 30 -9.68 -5.79 -6.38
CA LEU A 30 -10.72 -6.53 -7.09
C LEU A 30 -12.13 -6.17 -6.62
N ARG A 31 -12.31 -5.92 -5.32
CA ARG A 31 -13.59 -5.43 -4.78
C ARG A 31 -13.89 -4.01 -5.25
N ALA A 32 -12.91 -3.11 -5.27
CA ALA A 32 -13.07 -1.75 -5.78
C ALA A 32 -13.49 -1.76 -7.26
N LEU A 33 -12.88 -2.62 -8.08
CA LEU A 33 -13.25 -2.79 -9.49
C LEU A 33 -14.66 -3.35 -9.69
N ALA A 34 -15.12 -4.22 -8.79
CA ALA A 34 -16.48 -4.77 -8.84
C ALA A 34 -17.56 -3.77 -8.36
N ALA A 35 -17.17 -2.75 -7.60
CA ALA A 35 -18.04 -1.71 -7.04
C ALA A 35 -17.37 -0.31 -7.14
N PRO A 36 -17.23 0.25 -8.36
CA PRO A 36 -16.45 1.46 -8.62
C PRO A 36 -17.02 2.72 -7.94
N GLU A 37 -18.29 2.69 -7.54
CA GLU A 37 -18.99 3.82 -6.92
C GLU A 37 -18.48 4.16 -5.51
N THR A 38 -17.58 3.34 -4.96
CA THR A 38 -17.02 3.52 -3.61
C THR A 38 -15.81 4.47 -3.56
N GLY A 39 -15.23 4.85 -4.71
CA GLY A 39 -14.07 5.77 -4.77
C GLY A 39 -12.86 5.31 -3.96
N ALA A 40 -12.70 3.99 -3.77
CA ALA A 40 -11.79 3.44 -2.78
C ALA A 40 -10.31 3.44 -3.19
N TRP A 41 -10.01 3.67 -4.48
CA TRP A 41 -8.68 3.66 -5.09
C TRP A 41 -8.53 4.89 -5.98
N ALA A 42 -7.41 5.60 -5.85
CA ALA A 42 -7.13 6.81 -6.62
C ALA A 42 -6.75 6.50 -8.09
N HIS A 43 -6.12 5.35 -8.30
CA HIS A 43 -5.45 5.00 -9.55
C HIS A 43 -6.04 3.76 -10.19
N ASP A 44 -6.33 3.85 -11.49
CA ASP A 44 -6.95 2.77 -12.25
C ASP A 44 -5.99 1.95 -13.11
N THR A 45 -4.82 2.51 -13.42
CA THR A 45 -3.76 1.87 -14.18
C THR A 45 -2.59 1.45 -13.27
N ILE A 46 -1.71 0.59 -13.78
CA ILE A 46 -0.51 0.20 -13.03
C ILE A 46 0.51 1.33 -13.02
N GLU A 47 0.54 2.14 -14.07
CA GLU A 47 1.37 3.33 -14.21
C GLU A 47 1.05 4.34 -13.11
N ASP A 48 -0.22 4.76 -13.00
CA ASP A 48 -0.64 5.74 -11.99
C ASP A 48 -0.41 5.21 -10.56
N PHE A 49 -0.63 3.91 -10.35
CA PHE A 49 -0.36 3.25 -9.06
C PHE A 49 1.14 3.32 -8.70
N LEU A 50 2.03 3.09 -9.65
CA LEU A 50 3.47 3.16 -9.43
C LEU A 50 3.93 4.61 -9.24
N ASP A 51 3.34 5.56 -9.98
CA ASP A 51 3.65 6.98 -9.83
C ASP A 51 3.28 7.48 -8.42
N GLY A 52 2.11 7.10 -7.89
CA GLY A 52 1.74 7.41 -6.50
C GLY A 52 2.69 6.79 -5.46
N ALA A 53 3.13 5.55 -5.69
CA ALA A 53 4.07 4.88 -4.80
C ALA A 53 5.45 5.58 -4.80
N LEU A 54 5.92 5.99 -5.99
CA LEU A 54 7.16 6.74 -6.18
C LEU A 54 7.08 8.12 -5.54
N ALA A 55 5.99 8.86 -5.75
CA ALA A 55 5.77 10.17 -5.14
C ALA A 55 5.84 10.09 -3.62
N TRP A 56 5.16 9.11 -3.01
CA TRP A 56 5.29 8.87 -1.56
C TRP A 56 6.73 8.55 -1.14
N ALA A 57 7.44 7.71 -1.89
CA ALA A 57 8.81 7.35 -1.57
C ALA A 57 9.74 8.57 -1.56
N ASP A 58 9.62 9.44 -2.57
CA ASP A 58 10.41 10.67 -2.68
C ASP A 58 10.07 11.66 -1.55
N ASP A 59 8.78 11.80 -1.21
CA ASP A 59 8.29 12.71 -0.17
C ASP A 59 8.53 12.22 1.26
N SER A 60 8.76 10.93 1.45
CA SER A 60 9.01 10.33 2.77
C SER A 60 10.45 9.91 3.00
N ASP A 61 11.33 9.99 1.99
CA ASP A 61 12.65 9.33 1.98
C ASP A 61 12.49 7.83 2.26
N PHE A 62 11.65 7.19 1.45
CA PHE A 62 11.26 5.79 1.57
C PHE A 62 10.78 5.42 2.99
N GLY A 63 9.97 6.30 3.58
CA GLY A 63 9.40 6.16 4.92
C GLY A 63 10.30 6.66 6.07
N ALA A 64 11.56 7.03 5.83
CA ALA A 64 12.47 7.46 6.90
C ALA A 64 11.95 8.69 7.65
N ARG A 65 11.35 9.66 6.94
CA ARG A 65 10.73 10.87 7.54
C ARG A 65 9.40 10.60 8.24
N GLN A 66 8.81 9.41 8.07
CA GLN A 66 7.51 9.01 8.63
C GLN A 66 7.66 7.96 9.74
N GLY A 67 8.84 7.82 10.34
CA GLY A 67 9.08 6.89 11.44
C GLY A 67 9.28 5.44 11.01
N LEU A 68 9.44 5.17 9.71
CA LEU A 68 9.88 3.86 9.21
C LEU A 68 11.40 3.73 9.15
N ALA A 69 12.15 4.74 9.62
CA ALA A 69 13.59 4.64 9.80
C ALA A 69 13.91 3.49 10.79
N GLY A 70 14.45 2.39 10.26
CA GLY A 70 14.74 1.16 11.04
C GLY A 70 13.57 0.17 11.14
N ALA A 71 12.44 0.43 10.45
CA ALA A 71 11.43 -0.60 10.26
C ALA A 71 11.98 -1.76 9.44
N ASN A 72 11.38 -2.95 9.57
CA ASN A 72 11.79 -4.07 8.75
C ASN A 72 11.52 -3.75 7.25
N PRO A 73 12.35 -4.26 6.32
CA PRO A 73 12.21 -3.97 4.90
C PRO A 73 10.85 -4.35 4.32
N TRP A 74 10.20 -5.38 4.88
CA TRP A 74 8.90 -5.86 4.44
C TRP A 74 7.77 -4.86 4.74
N ARG A 75 7.81 -4.19 5.89
CA ARG A 75 6.85 -3.15 6.29
C ARG A 75 7.06 -1.90 5.46
N CYS A 76 8.31 -1.54 5.14
CA CYS A 76 8.57 -0.46 4.18
C CYS A 76 8.01 -0.79 2.80
N ALA A 77 8.25 -2.00 2.28
CA ALA A 77 7.72 -2.43 0.99
C ALA A 77 6.18 -2.50 0.98
N ALA A 78 5.55 -2.96 2.06
CA ALA A 78 4.09 -2.99 2.19
C ALA A 78 3.50 -1.57 2.22
N THR A 79 4.14 -0.64 2.93
CA THR A 79 3.72 0.76 2.99
C THR A 79 3.84 1.42 1.62
N PHE A 80 4.96 1.20 0.92
CA PHE A 80 5.16 1.65 -0.45
C PHE A 80 4.03 1.20 -1.38
N LEU A 81 3.65 -0.08 -1.33
CA LEU A 81 2.54 -0.62 -2.12
C LEU A 81 1.18 -0.05 -1.72
N LEU A 82 0.96 0.25 -0.43
CA LEU A 82 -0.28 0.88 0.01
C LEU A 82 -0.38 2.33 -0.48
N CYS A 83 0.72 3.08 -0.45
CA CYS A 83 0.73 4.46 -0.89
C CYS A 83 0.47 4.58 -2.40
N GLY A 84 0.91 3.59 -3.18
CA GLY A 84 0.56 3.49 -4.59
C GLY A 84 -0.94 3.40 -4.88
N SER A 85 -1.80 2.99 -3.93
CA SER A 85 -3.25 2.99 -4.15
C SER A 85 -3.96 4.27 -3.71
N LEU A 86 -3.25 5.20 -3.06
CA LEU A 86 -3.82 6.32 -2.31
C LEU A 86 -3.23 7.70 -2.65
N TYR A 87 -1.97 7.77 -3.06
CA TYR A 87 -1.22 9.02 -3.16
C TYR A 87 -1.35 9.61 -4.57
N GLU A 88 -1.88 10.83 -4.67
CA GLU A 88 -2.01 11.60 -5.94
C GLU A 88 -0.81 12.51 -6.20
#